data_AF-A0A6M4H206-F1
#
_entry.id   AF-A0A6M4H206-F1
#
_cell.length_a   1.000
_cell.length_b   1.000
_cell.length_c   1.000
_cell.angle_alpha   90.00
_cell.angle_beta   90.00
_cell.angle_gamma   90.00
#
_symmetry.space_group_name_H-M   'P 1'
#
loop_
_entity.id
_entity.type
_entity.pdbx_description
1 polymer ?
#
loop_
_entity_poly.entity_id
_entity_poly.type
_entity_poly.pdbx_seq_one_letter_code
_entity_poly.pdbx_strand_id
1 'polypeptide(L)' 'MDETPKELFMRTLKVEPSIAGELEAAGFTCLDEVAYVPQDELLEVANVPEAQLLELRRMARIYLLSAESGDSSGMPDV' A
#
# COMPACT_ATOMS: atom_id res chain seq x y z
N MET A 1 -20.09 9.30 4.11
CA MET A 1 -19.51 8.19 4.88
C MET A 1 -18.11 8.09 4.36
N ASP A 2 -17.16 8.61 5.12
CA ASP A 2 -15.74 8.66 4.73
C ASP A 2 -15.22 7.22 4.62
N GLU A 3 -14.52 6.90 3.52
CA GLU A 3 -13.90 5.58 3.32
C GLU A 3 -12.81 5.38 4.39
N THR A 4 -12.81 4.24 5.07
CA THR A 4 -11.80 3.93 6.09
C THR A 4 -10.48 3.48 5.42
N PRO A 5 -9.32 3.75 6.03
CA PRO A 5 -8.04 3.35 5.44
C PRO A 5 -7.94 1.83 5.26
N LYS A 6 -8.54 1.06 6.18
CA LYS A 6 -8.72 -0.38 6.04
C LYS A 6 -9.39 -0.78 4.73
N GLU A 7 -10.53 -0.17 4.38
CA GLU A 7 -11.23 -0.51 3.13
C GLU A 7 -10.41 -0.15 1.89
N LEU A 8 -9.70 0.98 1.93
CA LEU A 8 -8.80 1.41 0.86
C LEU A 8 -7.66 0.41 0.64
N PHE A 9 -7.04 -0.11 1.71
CA PHE A 9 -6.00 -1.14 1.61
C PHE A 9 -6.57 -2.44 1.03
N MET A 10 -7.72 -2.91 1.52
CA MET A 10 -8.33 -4.15 1.03
C MET A 10 -8.69 -4.06 -0.46
N ARG A 11 -9.23 -2.93 -0.90
CA ARG A 11 -9.65 -2.72 -2.29
C ARG A 11 -8.46 -2.59 -3.24
N THR A 12 -7.41 -1.89 -2.81
CA THR A 12 -6.26 -1.52 -3.65
C THR A 12 -5.13 -2.55 -3.58
N LEU A 13 -4.71 -2.91 -2.38
CA LEU A 13 -3.64 -3.90 -2.14
C LEU A 13 -4.16 -5.34 -2.20
N LYS A 14 -5.47 -5.56 -2.35
CA LYS A 14 -6.12 -6.89 -2.39
C LYS A 14 -5.79 -7.76 -1.17
N VAL A 15 -5.70 -7.12 0.00
CA VAL A 15 -5.41 -7.80 1.27
C VAL A 15 -6.66 -8.20 2.03
N GLU A 16 -6.46 -9.12 2.96
CA GLU A 16 -7.48 -9.56 3.92
C GLU A 16 -7.76 -8.50 5.01
N PRO A 17 -8.96 -8.52 5.63
CA PRO A 17 -9.36 -7.52 6.62
C PRO A 17 -8.49 -7.52 7.86
N SER A 18 -7.89 -8.67 8.20
CA SER A 18 -6.95 -8.79 9.30
C SER A 18 -5.70 -7.96 9.03
N ILE A 19 -5.10 -8.09 7.83
CA ILE A 19 -3.89 -7.33 7.44
C ILE A 19 -4.20 -5.84 7.31
N ALA A 20 -5.32 -5.49 6.71
CA ALA A 20 -5.71 -4.09 6.60
C ALA A 20 -5.97 -3.43 7.97
N GLY A 21 -6.51 -4.20 8.93
CA GLY A 21 -6.64 -3.76 10.32
C GLY A 21 -5.30 -3.57 11.02
N GLU A 22 -4.32 -4.44 10.77
CA GLU A 22 -2.95 -4.29 11.30
C GLU A 22 -2.29 -3.01 10.79
N LEU A 23 -2.47 -2.67 9.50
CA LEU A 23 -1.95 -1.43 8.94
C LEU A 23 -2.63 -0.20 9.54
N GLU A 24 -3.95 -0.21 9.66
CA GLU A 24 -4.70 0.89 10.30
C GLU A 24 -4.26 1.07 11.77
N ALA A 25 -4.11 -0.03 12.52
CA ALA A 25 -3.67 -0.01 13.91
C ALA A 25 -2.22 0.49 14.07
N ALA A 26 -1.37 0.22 13.07
CA ALA A 26 -0.02 0.76 12.99
C ALA A 26 0.02 2.27 12.67
N GLY A 27 -1.13 2.87 12.31
CA GLY A 27 -1.27 4.29 12.00
C GLY A 27 -1.27 4.62 10.52
N PHE A 28 -1.24 3.62 9.64
CA PHE A 28 -1.30 3.86 8.19
C PHE A 28 -2.70 4.30 7.79
N THR A 29 -2.78 5.44 7.12
CA THR A 29 -4.01 6.02 6.60
C THR A 29 -4.06 6.01 5.08
N CYS A 30 -2.91 5.90 4.41
CA CYS A 30 -2.79 6.02 2.96
C CYS A 30 -1.76 5.03 2.37
N LEU A 31 -1.88 4.79 1.06
CA LEU A 31 -0.92 3.96 0.30
C LEU A 31 0.45 4.61 0.19
N ASP A 32 0.52 5.94 0.21
CA ASP A 32 1.76 6.72 0.18
C ASP A 32 2.69 6.29 1.31
N GLU A 33 2.15 6.22 2.52
CA GLU A 33 2.89 5.78 3.69
C GLU A 33 3.41 4.36 3.49
N VAL A 34 2.56 3.41 3.08
CA VAL A 34 2.99 2.04 2.80
C VAL A 34 4.07 2.00 1.71
N ALA A 35 3.95 2.79 0.65
CA ALA A 35 4.90 2.82 -0.47
C ALA A 35 6.27 3.38 -0.08
N TYR A 36 6.28 4.50 0.65
CA TYR A 36 7.46 5.34 0.89
C TYR A 36 8.09 5.13 2.27
N VAL A 37 7.35 4.73 3.31
CA VAL A 37 7.89 4.44 4.66
C VAL A 37 8.83 3.25 4.59
N PRO A 38 10.03 3.25 5.20
CA PRO A 38 11.00 2.14 5.12
C PRO A 38 10.49 0.81 5.71
N GLN A 39 11.08 -0.30 5.26
CA GLN A 39 10.57 -1.64 5.60
C GLN A 39 10.79 -1.94 7.07
N ASP A 40 11.93 -1.53 7.62
CA ASP A 40 12.22 -1.62 9.04
C ASP A 40 11.11 -0.98 9.88
N GLU A 41 10.73 0.28 9.59
CA GLU A 41 9.65 0.95 10.33
C GLU A 41 8.33 0.18 10.22
N LEU A 42 7.96 -0.24 9.00
CA LEU A 42 6.74 -1.03 8.78
C LEU A 42 6.73 -2.34 9.59
N LEU A 43 7.87 -3.02 9.69
CA LEU A 43 8.03 -4.26 10.46
C LEU A 43 7.96 -4.03 11.97
N GLU A 44 8.38 -2.84 12.44
CA GLU A 44 8.29 -2.47 13.85
C GLU A 44 6.85 -2.16 14.27
N VAL A 45 6.06 -1.52 13.39
CA VAL A 45 4.70 -1.05 13.74
C VAL A 45 3.58 -2.00 13.34
N ALA A 46 3.75 -2.77 12.26
CA ALA A 46 2.73 -3.70 11.75
C ALA A 46 3.17 -5.16 11.99
N ASN A 47 2.28 -6.01 12.52
CA ASN A 47 2.59 -7.44 12.74
C ASN A 47 2.43 -8.27 11.45
N VAL A 48 2.95 -7.75 10.34
CA VAL A 48 2.82 -8.33 9.01
C VAL A 48 4.17 -8.90 8.59
N PRO A 49 4.24 -10.14 8.06
CA PRO A 49 5.51 -10.73 7.67
C PRO A 49 6.17 -9.93 6.53
N GLU A 50 7.50 -9.91 6.53
CA GLU A 50 8.31 -9.16 5.56
C GLU A 50 7.90 -9.41 4.11
N ALA A 51 7.69 -10.68 3.73
CA ALA A 51 7.27 -11.06 2.39
C ALA A 51 5.95 -10.40 1.98
N GLN A 52 4.99 -10.30 2.92
CA GLN A 52 3.73 -9.59 2.67
C GLN A 52 3.98 -8.09 2.54
N LEU A 53 4.72 -7.48 3.47
CA LEU A 53 5.04 -6.04 3.39
C LEU A 53 5.68 -5.68 2.05
N LEU A 54 6.66 -6.45 1.56
CA LEU A 54 7.27 -6.25 0.24
C LEU A 54 6.24 -6.21 -0.90
N GLU A 55 5.28 -7.12 -0.89
CA GLU A 55 4.19 -7.17 -1.87
C GLU A 55 3.29 -5.93 -1.77
N LEU A 56 2.87 -5.57 -0.56
CA LEU A 56 2.02 -4.40 -0.29
C LEU A 56 2.67 -3.11 -0.78
N ARG A 57 3.95 -2.93 -0.48
CA ARG A 57 4.74 -1.78 -0.93
C ARG A 57 4.83 -1.70 -2.44
N ARG A 58 5.02 -2.84 -3.08
CA ARG A 58 5.10 -2.93 -4.53
C ARG A 58 3.77 -2.53 -5.16
N MET A 59 2.67 -3.10 -4.67
CA MET A 59 1.31 -2.78 -5.12
C MET A 59 0.96 -1.31 -4.90
N ALA A 60 1.25 -0.78 -3.70
CA ALA A 60 1.05 0.64 -3.37
C ALA A 60 1.78 1.54 -4.36
N ARG A 61 3.07 1.29 -4.61
CA ARG A 61 3.86 2.06 -5.58
C ARG A 61 3.33 1.97 -7.01
N ILE A 62 2.93 0.79 -7.46
CA ILE A 62 2.35 0.61 -8.80
C ILE A 62 1.05 1.43 -8.93
N TYR A 63 0.20 1.38 -7.91
CA TYR A 63 -1.04 2.14 -7.88
C TYR A 63 -0.78 3.65 -7.91
N LEU A 64 0.10 4.14 -7.04
CA LEU A 64 0.45 5.56 -6.96
C LEU A 64 1.08 6.06 -8.26
N LEU A 65 2.02 5.31 -8.83
CA LEU A 65 2.63 5.63 -10.12
C LEU A 65 1.58 5.69 -11.24
N SER A 66 0.65 4.75 -11.26
CA SER A 66 -0.44 4.74 -12.25
C SER A 66 -1.45 5.86 -12.01
N ALA A 67 -1.71 6.25 -10.76
CA ALA A 67 -2.63 7.32 -10.40
C ALA A 67 -2.04 8.72 -10.68
N GLU A 68 -0.73 8.87 -10.49
CA GLU A 68 0.03 10.09 -10.79
C GLU A 68 0.23 10.26 -12.31
N SER A 69 0.39 9.15 -13.02
CA SER A 69 0.50 9.11 -14.49
C SER A 69 -0.88 9.18 -15.17
N GLY A 70 -1.67 10.19 -14.81
CA GLY A 70 -2.79 10.65 -15.63
C GLY A 70 -2.36 11.41 -16.89
N ASP A 71 -1.05 11.63 -17.10
CA ASP A 71 -0.53 12.38 -18.24
C ASP A 71 0.60 11.60 -18.96
N SER A 72 0.19 10.89 -20.00
CA SER A 72 0.93 10.54 -21.23
C SER A 72 2.20 9.66 -21.18
N SER A 73 2.13 8.54 -21.92
CA SER A 73 3.25 7.82 -22.56
C SER A 73 4.33 7.20 -21.65
N GLY A 74 4.34 5.86 -21.58
CA GLY A 74 5.44 5.16 -20.91
C GLY A 74 5.53 3.64 -21.08
N MET A 75 4.98 3.07 -22.15
CA MET A 75 5.41 1.75 -22.62
C MET A 75 6.26 1.97 -23.88
N PRO A 76 7.61 2.02 -23.78
CA PRO A 76 8.45 1.75 -24.94
C PRO A 76 8.45 0.24 -25.20
N ASP A 77 7.97 -0.08 -26.39
CA ASP A 77 8.06 -1.32 -27.15
C ASP A 77 9.31 -2.18 -26.88
N VAL A 78 9.11 -3.49 -26.66
CA VAL A 78 10.04 -4.57 -27.07
C VAL A 78 9.30 -5.89 -27.25
#